data_AF-A0A3B8ZEC8-F1
#
_entry.id   AF-A0A3B8ZEC8-F1
#
_cell.length_a   1.000
_cell.length_b   1.000
_cell.length_c   1.000
_cell.angle_alpha   90.00
_cell.angle_beta   90.00
_cell.angle_gamma   90.00
#
_symmetry.space_group_name_H-M   'P 1'
#
loop_
_entity.id
_entity.type
_entity.pdbx_description
1 polymer ?
#
loop_
_entity_poly.entity_id
_entity_poly.type
_entity_poly.pdbx_seq_one_letter_code
_entity_poly.pdbx_strand_id
1 'polypeptide(L)'
;MEPIHLVFLLYLAAIALAVLDIFLPSGGALIFFSLVAAVGSVYYGFQIGFTAGLLVLAADLATVPLLLWGAIKIWPHTPMGKRVLLQPTTYSSDDLRQLLQNFVGHVVAVRWPIAPTGQIQIGHQRYNVISSDGQFIDSGHRVKILRVQERLLVVTPTDQPLTEPRLENSSKSREVSDQQDLLDLPADQIGLSGIDDTKPNK
;
A
#
# COMPACT_ATOMS: atom_id res chain seq x y z
N MET A 1 45.73 8.04 19.93
CA MET A 1 44.70 6.98 19.86
C MET A 1 45.34 5.79 19.18
N GLU A 2 45.24 4.60 19.75
CA GLU A 2 45.71 3.39 19.06
C GLU A 2 45.04 3.27 17.68
N PRO A 3 45.79 2.92 16.62
CA PRO A 3 45.28 2.88 15.25
C PRO A 3 44.07 1.93 15.10
N ILE A 4 43.95 0.94 15.98
CA ILE A 4 42.81 0.01 16.04
C ILE A 4 41.47 0.71 16.30
N HIS A 5 41.45 1.78 17.10
CA HIS A 5 40.21 2.51 17.41
C HIS A 5 39.71 3.30 16.21
N LEU A 6 40.63 3.87 15.41
CA LEU A 6 40.28 4.59 14.19
C LEU A 6 39.66 3.64 13.16
N VAL A 7 40.24 2.46 12.96
CA VAL A 7 39.67 1.44 12.07
C VAL A 7 38.24 1.10 12.49
N PHE A 8 38.03 0.80 13.78
CA PHE A 8 36.71 0.45 14.28
C PHE A 8 35.69 1.59 14.14
N LEU A 9 36.10 2.82 14.45
CA LEU A 9 35.26 4.01 14.33
C LEU A 9 34.86 4.27 12.88
N LEU A 10 35.81 4.20 11.93
CA LEU A 10 35.54 4.40 10.51
C LEU A 10 34.64 3.29 9.94
N TYR A 11 34.89 2.04 10.32
CA TYR A 11 34.04 0.92 9.91
C TYR A 11 32.61 1.07 10.42
N LEU A 12 32.43 1.39 11.71
CA LEU A 12 31.11 1.61 12.29
C LEU A 12 30.42 2.82 11.67
N ALA A 13 31.16 3.90 11.39
CA ALA A 13 30.64 5.07 10.71
C ALA A 13 30.17 4.74 9.29
N ALA A 14 30.90 3.91 8.54
CA ALA A 14 30.48 3.44 7.22
C ALA A 14 29.13 2.71 7.30
N ILE A 15 29.01 1.73 8.19
CA ILE A 15 27.75 1.00 8.39
C ILE A 15 26.61 1.96 8.77
N ALA A 16 26.84 2.85 9.73
CA ALA A 16 25.84 3.80 10.19
C ALA A 16 25.37 4.74 9.07
N LEU A 17 26.30 5.28 8.27
CA LEU A 17 25.99 6.15 7.12
C LEU A 17 25.20 5.41 6.04
N ALA A 18 25.58 4.17 5.71
CA ALA A 18 24.86 3.35 4.75
C ALA A 18 23.44 3.02 5.22
N VAL A 19 23.28 2.63 6.50
CA VAL A 19 21.97 2.40 7.10
C VAL A 19 21.14 3.68 7.12
N LEU A 20 21.75 4.82 7.43
CA LEU A 20 21.05 6.10 7.46
C LEU A 20 20.52 6.51 6.09
N ASP A 21 21.24 6.23 5.00
CA ASP A 21 20.76 6.51 3.63
C ASP A 21 19.50 5.70 3.27
N ILE A 22 19.37 4.49 3.81
CA ILE A 22 18.17 3.66 3.62
C ILE A 22 16.93 4.30 4.28
N PHE A 23 17.13 5.04 5.38
CA PHE A 23 16.05 5.74 6.09
C PHE A 23 15.78 7.14 5.53
N LEU A 24 16.85 7.87 5.19
CA LEU A 24 16.81 9.20 4.61
C LEU A 24 17.33 9.04 3.18
N PRO A 25 16.46 8.76 2.19
CA PRO A 25 16.87 8.55 0.81
C PRO A 25 17.50 9.84 0.27
N SER A 26 18.80 10.02 0.53
CA SER A 26 19.55 11.25 0.28
C SER A 26 19.96 11.38 -1.18
N GLY A 27 19.56 10.41 -2.01
CA GLY A 27 20.01 10.25 -3.39
C GLY A 27 21.43 9.70 -3.49
N GLY A 28 21.93 9.05 -2.43
CA GLY A 28 23.27 8.44 -2.40
C GLY A 28 24.39 9.31 -1.84
N ALA A 29 24.10 10.51 -1.33
CA ALA A 29 25.10 11.36 -0.68
C ALA A 29 25.70 10.68 0.56
N LEU A 30 24.86 10.09 1.42
CA LEU A 30 25.32 9.36 2.61
C LEU A 30 26.09 8.09 2.24
N ILE A 31 25.73 7.42 1.14
CA ILE A 31 26.47 6.27 0.61
C ILE A 31 27.87 6.66 0.15
N PHE A 32 28.04 7.84 -0.45
CA PHE A 32 29.36 8.35 -0.80
C PHE A 32 30.25 8.53 0.43
N PHE A 33 29.74 9.17 1.48
CA PHE A 33 30.49 9.32 2.75
C PHE A 33 30.76 7.98 3.42
N SER A 34 29.81 7.04 3.37
CA SER A 34 30.00 5.67 3.84
C SER A 34 31.15 4.98 3.12
N LEU A 35 31.25 5.13 1.80
CA LEU A 35 32.32 4.53 1.01
C LEU A 35 33.68 5.12 1.39
N VAL A 36 33.77 6.44 1.55
CA VAL A 36 35.00 7.10 2.01
C VAL A 36 35.42 6.58 3.39
N ALA A 37 34.47 6.42 4.31
CA ALA A 37 34.72 5.86 5.63
C ALA A 37 35.19 4.39 5.56
N ALA A 38 34.56 3.56 4.73
CA ALA A 38 34.95 2.16 4.53
C ALA A 38 36.38 2.05 3.97
N VAL A 39 36.70 2.80 2.91
CA VAL A 39 38.05 2.85 2.31
C VAL A 39 39.08 3.32 3.34
N GLY A 40 38.74 4.34 4.14
CA GLY A 40 39.60 4.81 5.23
C GLY A 40 39.84 3.71 6.28
N SER A 41 38.81 2.93 6.64
CA SER A 41 38.93 1.82 7.59
C SER A 41 39.91 0.75 7.09
N VAL A 42 39.83 0.39 5.81
CA VAL A 42 40.74 -0.57 5.16
C VAL A 42 42.16 -0.02 5.13
N TYR A 43 42.34 1.25 4.75
CA TYR A 43 43.65 1.89 4.70
C TYR A 43 44.36 1.84 6.06
N TYR A 44 43.68 2.26 7.14
CA TYR A 44 44.25 2.19 8.49
C TYR A 44 44.41 0.73 8.97
N GLY A 45 43.56 -0.20 8.52
CA GLY A 45 43.74 -1.64 8.78
C GLY A 45 45.07 -2.17 8.24
N PHE A 46 45.44 -1.79 7.01
CA PHE A 46 46.73 -2.16 6.43
C PHE A 46 47.94 -1.50 7.12
N GLN A 47 47.75 -0.32 7.73
CA GLN A 47 48.80 0.32 8.55
C GLN A 47 49.09 -0.43 9.85
N ILE A 48 48.09 -1.14 10.40
CA ILE A 48 48.28 -2.02 11.57
C ILE A 48 49.01 -3.31 11.14
N GLY A 49 48.66 -3.84 9.97
CA GLY A 49 49.34 -4.99 9.39
C GLY A 49 48.54 -5.63 8.25
N PHE A 50 49.22 -6.44 7.44
CA PHE A 50 48.61 -7.07 6.27
C PHE A 50 47.36 -7.89 6.61
N THR A 51 47.44 -8.72 7.65
CA THR A 51 46.31 -9.56 8.10
C THR A 51 45.13 -8.74 8.60
N ALA A 52 45.39 -7.64 9.34
CA ALA A 52 44.34 -6.75 9.83
C ALA A 52 43.62 -6.05 8.68
N GLY A 53 44.37 -5.50 7.71
CA GLY A 53 43.79 -4.89 6.51
C GLY A 53 42.94 -5.86 5.70
N LEU A 54 43.40 -7.10 5.53
CA LEU A 54 42.65 -8.14 4.82
C LEU A 54 41.33 -8.50 5.52
N LEU A 55 41.34 -8.59 6.86
CA LEU A 55 40.13 -8.87 7.65
C LEU A 55 39.10 -7.73 7.54
N VAL A 56 39.55 -6.47 7.62
CA VAL A 56 38.67 -5.31 7.47
C VAL A 56 38.07 -5.26 6.07
N LEU A 57 38.90 -5.47 5.03
CA LEU A 57 38.44 -5.53 3.64
C LEU A 57 37.39 -6.63 3.43
N ALA A 58 37.64 -7.83 3.96
CA ALA A 58 36.68 -8.94 3.89
C ALA A 58 35.37 -8.61 4.62
N ALA A 59 35.45 -7.94 5.77
CA ALA A 59 34.28 -7.49 6.53
C ALA A 59 33.45 -6.45 5.77
N ASP A 60 34.08 -5.46 5.13
CA ASP A 60 33.40 -4.47 4.28
C ASP A 60 32.69 -5.14 3.10
N LEU A 61 33.40 -6.04 2.39
CA LEU A 61 32.82 -6.79 1.26
C LEU A 61 31.64 -7.67 1.68
N ALA A 62 31.70 -8.27 2.87
CA ALA A 62 30.60 -9.08 3.41
C ALA A 62 29.42 -8.23 3.89
N THR A 63 29.69 -7.01 4.36
CA THR A 63 28.67 -6.10 4.89
C THR A 63 27.76 -5.54 3.80
N VAL A 64 28.29 -5.23 2.62
CA VAL A 64 27.50 -4.71 1.48
C VAL A 64 26.32 -5.62 1.10
N PRO A 65 26.50 -6.92 0.78
CA PRO A 65 25.38 -7.80 0.44
C PRO A 65 24.45 -8.03 1.64
N LEU A 66 24.97 -8.00 2.88
CA LEU A 66 24.17 -8.16 4.09
C LEU A 66 23.22 -6.96 4.30
N LEU A 67 23.73 -5.75 4.10
CA LEU A 67 22.94 -4.51 4.13
C LEU A 67 21.93 -4.49 2.98
N LEU A 68 22.31 -4.91 1.79
CA LEU A 68 21.40 -4.95 0.64
C LEU A 68 20.26 -5.97 0.86
N TRP A 69 20.59 -7.16 1.37
CA TRP A 69 19.59 -8.17 1.73
C TRP A 69 18.65 -7.67 2.84
N GLY A 70 19.22 -7.04 3.88
CA GLY A 70 18.47 -6.40 4.96
C GLY A 70 17.56 -5.28 4.44
N ALA A 71 18.05 -4.44 3.54
CA ALA A 71 17.27 -3.41 2.89
C ALA A 71 16.09 -4.01 2.13
N ILE A 72 16.31 -4.99 1.25
CA ILE A 72 15.21 -5.57 0.46
C ILE A 72 14.17 -6.27 1.34
N LYS A 73 14.59 -7.00 2.38
CA LYS A 73 13.70 -7.83 3.20
C LYS A 73 13.02 -7.08 4.35
N ILE A 74 13.76 -6.21 5.04
CA ILE A 74 13.31 -5.55 6.27
C ILE A 74 12.67 -4.19 5.95
N TRP A 75 13.22 -3.44 5.00
CA TRP A 75 12.74 -2.09 4.67
C TRP A 75 11.25 -2.01 4.32
N PRO A 76 10.63 -2.95 3.56
CA PRO A 76 9.19 -2.92 3.27
C PRO A 76 8.31 -2.99 4.52
N HIS A 77 8.83 -3.54 5.61
CA HIS A 77 8.11 -3.67 6.88
C HIS A 77 8.24 -2.42 7.76
N THR A 78 9.20 -1.52 7.47
CA THR A 78 9.43 -0.28 8.23
C THR A 78 8.38 0.80 7.89
N PRO A 79 8.08 1.74 8.80
CA PRO A 79 7.09 2.79 8.56
C PRO A 79 7.44 3.71 7.39
N MET A 80 8.74 3.91 7.10
CA MET A 80 9.18 4.68 5.93
C MET A 80 9.01 3.88 4.63
N GLY A 81 9.39 2.59 4.61
CA GLY A 81 9.18 1.74 3.44
C GLY A 81 7.70 1.59 3.07
N LYS A 82 6.81 1.48 4.06
CA LYS A 82 5.35 1.43 3.84
C LYS A 82 4.75 2.73 3.28
N ARG A 83 5.39 3.89 3.48
CA ARG A 83 4.94 5.17 2.91
C ARG A 83 5.36 5.34 1.46
N VAL A 84 6.49 4.75 1.07
CA VAL A 84 7.01 4.78 -0.30
C VAL A 84 6.32 3.75 -1.18
N LEU A 85 5.99 2.58 -0.62
CA LEU A 85 5.22 1.57 -1.31
C LEU A 85 3.75 2.02 -1.40
N LEU A 86 3.20 2.10 -2.62
CA LEU A 86 1.76 2.29 -2.82
C LEU A 86 1.01 1.24 -1.99
N GLN A 87 0.00 1.69 -1.24
CA GLN A 87 -0.84 0.79 -0.44
C GLN A 87 -1.33 -0.35 -1.35
N PRO A 88 -1.08 -1.63 -0.98
CA PRO A 88 -1.58 -2.74 -1.77
C PRO A 88 -3.09 -2.59 -1.92
N THR A 89 -3.59 -2.81 -3.13
CA THR A 89 -5.03 -2.91 -3.38
C THR A 89 -5.61 -3.87 -2.35
N THR A 90 -6.79 -3.55 -1.78
CA THR A 90 -7.45 -4.34 -0.71
C THR A 90 -7.57 -5.83 -1.03
N TYR A 91 -7.47 -6.20 -2.31
CA TYR A 91 -7.48 -7.57 -2.80
C TYR A 91 -6.09 -8.00 -3.28
N SER A 92 -5.71 -9.24 -2.97
CA SER A 92 -4.60 -9.90 -3.67
C SER A 92 -4.90 -9.97 -5.17
N SER A 93 -3.88 -10.16 -6.01
CA SER A 93 -4.07 -10.24 -7.46
C SER A 93 -5.05 -11.33 -7.87
N ASP A 94 -5.02 -12.45 -7.16
CA ASP A 94 -5.83 -13.63 -7.47
C ASP A 94 -7.28 -13.42 -6.98
N ASP A 95 -7.46 -12.88 -5.78
CA ASP A 95 -8.79 -12.56 -5.24
C ASP A 95 -9.50 -11.52 -6.11
N LEU A 96 -8.78 -10.49 -6.56
CA LEU A 96 -9.33 -9.47 -7.44
C LEU A 96 -9.77 -10.09 -8.77
N ARG A 97 -8.98 -11.00 -9.33
CA ARG A 97 -9.30 -11.64 -10.61
C ARG A 97 -10.53 -12.53 -10.49
N GLN A 98 -10.66 -13.29 -9.40
CA GLN A 98 -11.86 -14.09 -9.13
C GLN A 98 -13.10 -13.20 -8.94
N LEU A 99 -12.97 -12.11 -8.19
CA LEU A 99 -14.05 -11.13 -8.02
C LEU A 99 -14.51 -10.55 -9.37
N LEU A 100 -13.58 -10.12 -10.22
CA LEU A 100 -13.88 -9.57 -11.54
C LEU A 100 -14.53 -10.62 -12.47
N GLN A 101 -14.13 -11.89 -12.34
CA GLN A 101 -14.74 -12.98 -13.11
C GLN A 101 -16.22 -13.16 -12.79
N ASN A 102 -16.63 -12.92 -11.53
CA ASN A 102 -18.05 -12.98 -11.14
C ASN A 102 -18.90 -11.90 -11.82
N PHE A 103 -18.29 -10.83 -12.34
CA PHE A 103 -19.02 -9.79 -13.07
C PHE A 103 -19.20 -10.11 -14.55
N VAL A 104 -18.51 -11.13 -15.08
CA VAL A 104 -18.67 -11.52 -16.49
C VAL A 104 -20.11 -11.93 -16.76
N GLY A 105 -20.65 -11.46 -17.89
CA GLY A 105 -22.04 -11.69 -18.31
C GLY A 105 -23.04 -10.64 -17.79
N HIS A 106 -22.69 -9.86 -16.77
CA HIS A 106 -23.56 -8.82 -16.20
C HIS A 106 -23.61 -7.57 -17.07
N VAL A 107 -24.71 -6.81 -16.93
CA VAL A 107 -24.98 -5.58 -17.69
C VAL A 107 -25.08 -4.42 -16.71
N VAL A 108 -24.27 -3.39 -16.95
CA VAL A 108 -24.02 -2.28 -16.02
C VAL A 108 -24.19 -0.95 -16.74
N ALA A 109 -24.60 0.08 -16.00
CA ALA A 109 -24.73 1.44 -16.53
C ALA A 109 -23.37 2.16 -16.55
N VAL A 110 -23.09 2.85 -17.65
CA VAL A 110 -21.90 3.70 -17.80
C VAL A 110 -22.19 5.05 -17.14
N ARG A 111 -21.48 5.34 -16.04
CA ARG A 111 -21.57 6.65 -15.35
C ARG A 111 -20.62 7.69 -15.92
N TRP A 112 -19.47 7.25 -16.43
CA TRP A 112 -18.44 8.11 -17.00
C TRP A 112 -18.09 7.63 -18.41
N PRO A 113 -17.85 8.54 -19.37
CA PRO A 113 -17.49 8.14 -20.74
C PRO A 113 -16.27 7.20 -20.79
N ILE A 114 -16.29 6.25 -21.73
CA ILE A 114 -15.23 5.23 -21.93
C ILE A 114 -14.58 5.46 -23.29
N ALA A 115 -13.27 5.70 -23.35
CA ALA A 115 -12.56 6.05 -24.58
C ALA A 115 -11.04 5.76 -24.58
N PRO A 116 -10.58 4.60 -25.08
CA PRO A 116 -11.26 3.31 -25.09
C PRO A 116 -11.25 2.67 -23.69
N THR A 117 -10.47 3.24 -22.75
CA THR A 117 -10.45 2.85 -21.34
C THR A 117 -11.28 3.83 -20.52
N GLY A 118 -11.79 3.36 -19.40
CA GLY A 118 -12.62 4.16 -18.51
C GLY A 118 -12.89 3.44 -17.20
N GLN A 119 -13.89 3.90 -16.48
CA GLN A 119 -14.34 3.29 -15.24
C GLN A 119 -15.85 3.10 -15.23
N ILE A 120 -16.28 2.01 -14.63
CA ILE A 120 -17.69 1.77 -14.31
C ILE A 120 -17.87 1.64 -12.80
N GLN A 121 -19.08 1.89 -12.34
CA GLN A 121 -19.44 1.70 -10.94
C GLN A 121 -20.25 0.40 -10.80
N ILE A 122 -19.81 -0.50 -9.93
CA ILE A 122 -20.55 -1.69 -9.53
C ILE A 122 -20.70 -1.63 -8.01
N GLY A 123 -21.93 -1.45 -7.52
CA GLY A 123 -22.19 -1.12 -6.12
C GLY A 123 -21.54 0.21 -5.72
N HIS A 124 -20.70 0.18 -4.68
CA HIS A 124 -19.98 1.36 -4.18
C HIS A 124 -18.53 1.45 -4.68
N GLN A 125 -18.07 0.52 -5.50
CA GLN A 125 -16.70 0.46 -5.99
C GLN A 125 -16.60 0.78 -7.48
N ARG A 126 -15.48 1.40 -7.85
CA ARG A 126 -15.15 1.71 -9.25
C ARG A 126 -14.21 0.65 -9.78
N TYR A 127 -14.47 0.18 -10.99
CA TYR A 127 -13.68 -0.84 -11.67
C TYR A 127 -13.20 -0.30 -13.01
N ASN A 128 -11.94 -0.59 -13.35
CA ASN A 128 -11.36 -0.18 -14.61
C ASN A 128 -11.87 -1.07 -15.75
N VAL A 129 -12.20 -0.44 -16.87
CA VAL A 129 -12.76 -1.13 -18.04
C VAL A 129 -12.08 -0.71 -19.32
N ILE A 130 -12.23 -1.54 -20.34
CA ILE A 130 -11.82 -1.26 -21.71
C ILE A 130 -12.93 -1.69 -22.68
N SER A 131 -13.21 -0.85 -23.67
CA SER A 131 -14.11 -1.15 -24.77
C SER A 131 -13.52 -2.26 -25.65
N SER A 132 -14.31 -3.28 -25.99
CA SER A 132 -13.84 -4.47 -26.73
C SER A 132 -13.30 -4.16 -28.13
N ASP A 133 -13.85 -3.15 -28.78
CA ASP A 133 -13.53 -2.73 -30.15
C ASP A 133 -12.95 -1.31 -30.20
N GLY A 134 -12.66 -0.71 -29.05
CA GLY A 134 -12.13 0.63 -28.94
C GLY A 134 -13.15 1.74 -29.21
N GLN A 135 -14.46 1.41 -29.31
CA GLN A 135 -15.50 2.42 -29.50
C GLN A 135 -15.63 3.33 -28.28
N PHE A 136 -15.96 4.59 -28.55
CA PHE A 136 -16.38 5.56 -27.55
C PHE A 136 -17.77 5.19 -27.03
N ILE A 137 -17.92 5.12 -25.71
CA ILE A 137 -19.20 4.83 -25.06
C ILE A 137 -19.51 5.98 -24.11
N ASP A 138 -20.58 6.72 -24.39
CA ASP A 138 -20.95 7.88 -23.58
C ASP A 138 -21.62 7.45 -22.26
N SER A 139 -21.61 8.36 -21.29
CA SER A 139 -22.40 8.25 -20.07
C SER A 139 -23.89 8.01 -20.37
N GLY A 140 -24.54 7.23 -19.50
CA GLY A 140 -25.95 6.85 -19.65
C GLY A 140 -26.19 5.60 -20.51
N HIS A 141 -25.21 5.14 -21.29
CA HIS A 141 -25.31 3.89 -22.03
C HIS A 141 -25.16 2.67 -21.11
N ARG A 142 -25.60 1.50 -21.58
CA ARG A 142 -25.42 0.22 -20.89
C ARG A 142 -24.36 -0.60 -21.61
N VAL A 143 -23.56 -1.30 -20.82
CA VAL A 143 -22.51 -2.17 -21.33
C VAL A 143 -22.59 -3.55 -20.71
N LYS A 144 -22.30 -4.57 -21.52
CA LYS A 144 -22.16 -5.95 -21.08
C LYS A 144 -20.70 -6.27 -20.83
N ILE A 145 -20.42 -6.90 -19.70
CA ILE A 145 -19.08 -7.38 -19.35
C ILE A 145 -18.84 -8.71 -20.07
N LEU A 146 -17.88 -8.74 -20.99
CA LEU A 146 -17.59 -9.90 -21.83
C LEU A 146 -16.57 -10.84 -21.19
N ARG A 147 -15.50 -10.29 -20.63
CA ARG A 147 -14.39 -11.05 -20.04
C ARG A 147 -13.53 -10.16 -19.15
N VAL A 148 -12.67 -10.80 -18.36
CA VAL A 148 -11.60 -10.12 -17.62
C VAL A 148 -10.30 -10.23 -18.40
N GLN A 149 -9.64 -9.10 -18.65
CA GLN A 149 -8.29 -9.03 -19.18
C GLN A 149 -7.38 -8.48 -18.08
N GLU A 150 -6.58 -9.35 -17.47
CA GLU A 150 -5.76 -9.03 -16.29
C GLU A 150 -6.59 -8.46 -15.13
N ARG A 151 -6.61 -7.13 -14.95
CA ARG A 151 -7.36 -6.39 -13.94
C ARG A 151 -8.41 -5.43 -14.55
N LEU A 152 -8.68 -5.59 -15.85
CA LEU A 152 -9.61 -4.77 -16.63
C LEU A 152 -10.82 -5.60 -17.03
N LEU A 153 -12.01 -5.02 -16.93
CA LEU A 153 -13.21 -5.60 -17.51
C LEU A 153 -13.32 -5.19 -18.98
N VAL A 154 -13.44 -6.16 -19.87
CA VAL A 154 -13.70 -5.90 -21.29
C VAL A 154 -15.21 -5.77 -21.47
N VAL A 155 -15.65 -4.63 -22.00
CA VAL A 155 -17.08 -4.29 -22.10
C VAL A 155 -17.48 -3.96 -23.53
N THR A 156 -18.74 -4.22 -23.87
CA THR A 156 -19.36 -3.84 -25.15
C THR A 156 -20.69 -3.14 -24.91
N PRO A 157 -21.07 -2.14 -25.73
CA PRO A 157 -22.43 -1.57 -25.69
C PRO A 157 -23.50 -2.66 -25.82
N THR A 158 -24.61 -2.52 -25.09
CA THR A 158 -25.75 -3.45 -25.18
C THR A 158 -27.07 -2.76 -24.84
N ASP A 159 -28.16 -3.23 -25.45
CA ASP A 159 -29.53 -2.81 -25.10
C ASP A 159 -30.18 -3.73 -24.05
N GLN A 160 -29.46 -4.75 -23.58
CA GLN A 160 -29.94 -5.68 -22.56
C GLN A 160 -30.33 -4.93 -21.26
N PRO A 161 -31.33 -5.43 -20.52
CA PRO A 161 -31.70 -4.85 -19.24
C PRO A 161 -30.54 -4.93 -18.25
N LEU A 162 -30.46 -3.93 -17.36
CA LEU A 162 -29.45 -3.91 -16.30
C LEU A 162 -29.54 -5.20 -15.47
N THR A 163 -28.40 -5.87 -15.37
CA THR A 163 -28.21 -7.09 -14.60
C THR A 163 -26.96 -6.82 -13.78
N GLU A 164 -27.04 -5.93 -12.80
CA GLU A 164 -25.88 -5.55 -12.01
C GLU A 164 -25.46 -6.71 -11.10
N PRO A 165 -24.16 -7.03 -10.98
CA PRO A 165 -23.70 -8.07 -10.06
C PRO A 165 -24.00 -7.65 -8.62
N ARG A 166 -24.74 -8.49 -7.89
CA ARG A 166 -24.99 -8.27 -6.46
C ARG A 166 -23.73 -8.60 -5.67
N LEU A 167 -23.06 -7.58 -5.15
CA LEU A 167 -21.96 -7.76 -4.21
C LEU A 167 -22.52 -8.22 -2.86
N GLU A 168 -22.44 -9.52 -2.55
CA GLU A 168 -22.94 -10.13 -1.30
C GLU A 168 -22.33 -9.52 -0.02
N ASN A 169 -21.25 -8.75 -0.13
CA ASN A 169 -20.57 -8.13 1.02
C ASN A 169 -21.20 -6.81 1.51
N SER A 170 -22.24 -6.29 0.84
CA SER A 170 -22.89 -5.01 1.24
C SER A 170 -23.76 -5.14 2.50
N SER A 171 -24.08 -6.36 2.94
CA SER A 171 -24.93 -6.62 4.11
C SER A 171 -24.24 -6.22 5.42
N LYS A 172 -22.90 -6.38 5.51
CA LYS A 172 -22.15 -6.02 6.73
C LYS A 172 -21.94 -4.51 6.90
N SER A 173 -21.98 -3.75 5.82
CA SER A 173 -21.88 -2.28 5.88
C SER A 173 -23.23 -1.60 6.14
N ARG A 174 -24.36 -2.27 5.85
CA ARG A 174 -25.69 -1.76 6.19
C ARG A 174 -26.01 -1.85 7.69
N GLU A 175 -25.53 -2.88 8.40
CA GLU A 175 -25.69 -2.95 9.86
C GLU A 175 -24.95 -1.83 10.61
N VAL A 176 -23.84 -1.30 10.06
CA VAL A 176 -23.07 -0.22 10.72
C VAL A 176 -23.63 1.18 10.43
N SER A 177 -24.36 1.36 9.32
CA SER A 177 -24.97 2.65 8.98
C SER A 177 -26.30 2.90 9.71
N ASP A 178 -27.05 1.85 10.05
CA ASP A 178 -28.35 1.96 10.72
C ASP A 178 -28.25 2.41 12.19
N GLN A 179 -27.07 2.30 12.81
CA GLN A 179 -26.84 2.78 14.19
C GLN A 179 -26.57 4.28 14.29
N GLN A 180 -26.29 4.97 13.17
CA GLN A 180 -26.02 6.41 13.19
C GLN A 180 -27.30 7.26 13.18
N ASP A 181 -28.45 6.69 12.80
CA ASP A 181 -29.77 7.35 12.84
C ASP A 181 -30.40 7.41 14.24
N LEU A 182 -29.79 6.76 15.24
CA LEU A 182 -30.27 6.79 16.63
C LEU A 182 -29.92 8.09 17.38
N LEU A 183 -29.11 8.97 16.79
CA LEU A 183 -28.71 10.25 17.40
C LEU A 183 -29.58 11.44 16.99
N ASP A 184 -30.43 11.29 15.97
CA ASP A 184 -31.39 12.31 15.52
C ASP A 184 -32.80 12.09 16.07
N LEU A 185 -32.97 11.13 16.99
CA LEU A 185 -34.21 10.97 17.74
C LEU A 185 -34.38 12.14 18.72
N PRO A 186 -35.48 12.90 18.63
CA PRO A 186 -35.72 13.99 19.54
C PRO A 186 -35.91 13.41 20.96
N ALA A 187 -35.34 14.10 21.97
CA ALA A 187 -35.13 13.58 23.33
C ALA A 187 -36.41 13.15 24.06
N ASP A 188 -37.57 13.53 23.54
CA ASP A 188 -38.93 13.20 23.95
C ASP A 188 -39.32 11.72 23.78
N GLN A 189 -38.59 10.92 22.97
CA GLN A 189 -38.81 9.47 22.87
C GLN A 189 -37.84 8.64 23.73
N ILE A 190 -36.82 9.26 24.33
CA ILE A 190 -35.96 8.60 25.30
C ILE A 190 -36.71 8.61 26.63
N GLY A 191 -37.35 7.48 26.98
CA GLY A 191 -38.19 7.27 28.16
C GLY A 191 -37.48 7.44 29.51
N LEU A 192 -36.97 8.65 29.78
CA LEU A 192 -36.28 9.06 31.01
C LEU A 192 -37.18 9.88 31.95
N SER A 193 -38.50 9.86 31.77
CA SER A 193 -39.47 10.54 32.64
C SER A 193 -39.67 9.87 34.03
N GLY A 194 -38.72 9.05 34.48
CA GLY A 194 -38.84 8.27 35.72
C GLY A 194 -37.77 8.54 36.79
N ILE A 195 -36.91 9.54 36.64
CA ILE A 195 -35.87 9.86 37.64
C ILE A 195 -36.09 11.29 38.15
N ASP A 196 -37.17 11.51 38.88
CA ASP A 196 -37.18 12.52 39.95
C ASP A 196 -38.27 12.17 40.98
N ASP A 197 -38.01 11.16 41.79
CA ASP A 197 -38.77 10.91 43.03
C ASP A 197 -37.77 10.64 44.16
N THR A 198 -37.17 11.71 44.69
CA THR A 198 -36.65 11.69 46.08
C THR A 198 -36.87 13.03 46.77
N LYS A 199 -38.11 13.28 47.22
CA LYS A 199 -38.32 14.11 48.42
C LYS A 199 -38.53 13.18 49.62
N PRO A 200 -37.61 13.10 50.58
CA PRO A 200 -37.93 12.54 51.88
C PRO A 200 -38.81 13.54 52.64
N ASN A 201 -39.88 13.00 53.22
CA ASN A 201 -40.87 13.68 54.04
C ASN A 201 -40.34 13.87 55.48
N LYS A 202 -40.67 15.03 56.07
CA LYS A 202 -40.46 15.53 57.45
C LYS A 202 -39.08 16.09 57.81
#